data_AF-A0A812UVI9-F1
#
_entry.id   AF-A0A812UVI9-F1
#
_cell.length_a   1.000
_cell.length_b   1.000
_cell.length_c   1.000
_cell.angle_alpha   90.00
_cell.angle_beta   90.00
_cell.angle_gamma   90.00
#
_symmetry.space_group_name_H-M   'P 1'
#
loop_
_entity.id
_entity.type
_entity.pdbx_description
1 polymer ?
#
loop_
_entity_poly.entity_id
_entity_poly.type
_entity_poly.pdbx_seq_one_letter_code
_entity_poly.pdbx_strand_id
1 'polypeptide(L)'
;MSWDFDELDMLEVSRSSEDISGTRDWLSAVEDGGGRDELERSRRRIQAASLEGWQKVLDLHEADPTSVRKAYHNLARLHHPDKSRSHADAEVFKMVHKAYVDGLAAVAKEAYTDKELVRAAVDEWEHDYDEGNANSVPDCIPEVEAAELASWLQAKKCVLLDCREAVEAKYERRATATQIPKSLRIGFGDLRALPHTLLKDLSQLKDNTCDIVTFSTHGGTSGNCGMCAALLIDVFGLDASRVWRLEGGLDAWFAWAAENPSTLRDLQ
;
A
#
# COMPACT_ATOMS: atom_id res chain seq x y z
N MET A 1 -10.73 -22.94 -17.11
CA MET A 1 -10.25 -21.76 -16.37
C MET A 1 -9.17 -21.15 -17.23
N SER A 2 -9.51 -20.09 -17.97
CA SER A 2 -8.53 -19.21 -18.62
C SER A 2 -7.89 -18.40 -17.51
N TRP A 3 -6.57 -18.36 -17.45
CA TRP A 3 -5.85 -17.45 -16.56
C TRP A 3 -5.62 -16.17 -17.36
N ASP A 4 -6.55 -15.22 -17.26
CA ASP A 4 -6.41 -13.93 -17.94
C ASP A 4 -5.34 -13.10 -17.20
N PHE A 5 -4.21 -12.86 -17.86
CA PHE A 5 -2.99 -12.27 -17.30
C PHE A 5 -2.87 -10.76 -17.55
N ASP A 6 -3.89 -10.13 -18.16
CA ASP A 6 -3.83 -8.71 -18.58
C ASP A 6 -3.91 -7.70 -17.42
N GLU A 7 -4.10 -8.14 -16.17
CA GLU A 7 -4.26 -7.23 -15.02
C GLU A 7 -2.93 -6.87 -14.31
N LEU A 8 -1.81 -7.53 -14.63
CA LEU A 8 -0.52 -7.29 -13.97
C LEU A 8 0.47 -6.39 -14.74
N ASP A 9 0.20 -6.08 -16.02
CA ASP A 9 1.05 -5.21 -16.87
C ASP A 9 0.67 -3.72 -16.82
N MET A 10 -0.42 -3.35 -16.12
CA MET A 10 -0.91 -1.96 -16.08
C MET A 10 -0.13 -1.04 -15.12
N LEU A 11 0.84 -1.55 -14.37
CA LEU A 11 1.68 -0.76 -13.44
C LEU A 11 3.13 -0.53 -13.93
N GLU A 12 3.48 -0.95 -15.15
CA GLU A 12 4.83 -0.72 -15.72
C GLU A 12 4.92 0.34 -16.83
N VAL A 13 3.87 1.13 -17.07
CA VAL A 13 3.96 2.25 -18.02
C VAL A 13 4.40 3.53 -17.32
N SER A 14 5.68 3.61 -16.92
CA SER A 14 6.44 4.87 -16.74
C SER A 14 7.92 4.64 -16.36
N ARG A 15 8.63 3.71 -17.03
CA ARG A 15 10.10 3.75 -17.06
C ARG A 15 10.62 3.63 -18.48
N SER A 16 11.60 4.47 -18.76
CA SER A 16 12.14 4.88 -20.06
C SER A 16 12.35 3.74 -21.06
N SER A 17 11.80 3.96 -22.25
CA SER A 17 12.12 3.28 -23.50
C SER A 17 13.61 3.47 -23.85
N GLU A 18 14.46 2.53 -23.43
CA GLU A 18 15.75 2.29 -24.06
C GLU A 18 15.79 0.89 -24.67
N ASP A 19 16.17 0.87 -25.95
CA ASP A 19 16.28 -0.21 -26.92
C ASP A 19 16.38 -1.66 -26.40
N ILE A 20 15.31 -2.44 -26.58
CA ILE A 20 15.34 -3.91 -26.58
C ILE A 20 15.04 -4.41 -28.01
N SER A 21 16.03 -4.30 -28.89
CA SER A 21 15.97 -4.84 -30.27
C SER A 21 16.51 -6.28 -30.39
N GLY A 22 16.72 -6.98 -29.26
CA GLY A 22 17.45 -8.26 -29.22
C GLY A 22 16.64 -9.54 -28.95
N THR A 23 15.31 -9.49 -28.79
CA THR A 23 14.55 -10.61 -28.18
C THR A 23 13.98 -11.65 -29.15
N ARG A 24 14.27 -11.60 -30.45
CA ARG A 24 13.60 -12.47 -31.45
C ARG A 24 14.32 -13.73 -31.90
N ASP A 25 15.53 -14.03 -31.40
CA ASP A 25 16.38 -15.11 -31.94
C ASP A 25 16.76 -16.22 -30.94
N TRP A 26 15.97 -16.43 -29.89
CA TRP A 26 16.22 -17.49 -28.88
C TRP A 26 15.23 -18.67 -28.90
N LEU A 27 14.16 -18.60 -29.71
CA LEU A 27 13.12 -19.64 -29.76
C LEU A 27 13.52 -20.87 -30.61
N SER A 28 14.61 -20.81 -31.36
CA SER A 28 15.11 -21.88 -32.22
C SER A 28 16.16 -22.79 -31.55
N ALA A 29 16.64 -22.45 -30.34
CA ALA A 29 17.72 -23.20 -29.66
C ALA A 29 17.23 -24.23 -28.61
N VAL A 30 15.91 -24.41 -28.45
CA VAL A 30 15.32 -25.24 -27.36
C VAL A 30 15.00 -26.69 -27.80
N GLU A 31 15.28 -27.07 -29.04
CA GLU A 31 15.14 -28.47 -29.49
C GLU A 31 16.35 -29.35 -29.11
N ASP A 32 17.36 -28.78 -28.45
CA ASP A 32 18.51 -29.51 -27.93
C ASP A 32 18.20 -30.04 -26.52
N GLY A 33 18.45 -31.32 -26.25
CA GLY A 33 17.93 -32.09 -25.11
C GLY A 33 18.16 -31.52 -23.69
N GLY A 34 18.93 -30.45 -23.54
CA GLY A 34 19.20 -29.78 -22.26
C GLY A 34 17.98 -29.15 -21.59
N GLY A 35 16.97 -28.69 -22.35
CA GLY A 35 15.78 -28.04 -21.77
C GLY A 35 14.92 -28.98 -20.91
N ARG A 36 14.86 -30.26 -21.28
CA ARG A 36 14.07 -31.26 -20.53
C ARG A 36 14.72 -31.62 -19.20
N ASP A 37 16.05 -31.73 -19.18
CA ASP A 37 16.81 -32.04 -17.97
C ASP A 37 16.82 -30.85 -16.99
N GLU A 38 16.82 -29.62 -17.49
CA GLU A 38 16.65 -28.42 -16.66
C GLU A 38 15.25 -28.34 -16.03
N LEU A 39 14.20 -28.60 -16.81
CA LEU A 39 12.82 -28.61 -16.33
C LEU A 39 12.62 -29.62 -15.17
N GLU A 40 13.10 -30.85 -15.35
CA GLU A 40 12.97 -31.90 -14.34
C GLU A 40 13.81 -31.62 -13.08
N ARG A 41 15.02 -31.06 -13.24
CA ARG A 41 15.84 -30.61 -12.10
C ARG A 41 15.13 -29.50 -11.32
N SER A 42 14.57 -28.51 -12.02
CA SER A 42 13.82 -27.41 -11.42
C SER A 42 12.60 -27.91 -10.67
N ARG A 43 11.85 -28.86 -11.25
CA ARG A 43 10.69 -29.51 -10.60
C ARG A 43 11.06 -30.17 -9.28
N ARG A 44 12.11 -31.01 -9.26
CA ARG A 44 12.56 -31.70 -8.04
C ARG A 44 13.00 -30.72 -6.96
N ARG A 45 13.73 -29.65 -7.35
CA ARG A 45 14.14 -28.58 -6.43
C ARG A 45 12.93 -27.90 -5.80
N ILE A 46 11.95 -27.48 -6.60
CA ILE A 46 10.75 -26.78 -6.10
C ILE A 46 9.95 -27.67 -5.16
N GLN A 47 9.77 -28.95 -5.51
CA GLN A 47 9.04 -29.90 -4.66
C GLN A 47 9.73 -30.09 -3.30
N ALA A 48 11.05 -30.29 -3.29
CA ALA A 48 11.84 -30.40 -2.06
C ALA A 48 11.79 -29.11 -1.24
N ALA A 49 11.89 -27.96 -1.89
CA ALA A 49 11.91 -26.63 -1.27
C ALA A 49 10.55 -26.14 -0.78
N SER A 50 9.44 -26.75 -1.22
CA SER A 50 8.08 -26.25 -0.92
C SER A 50 7.76 -26.15 0.57
N LEU A 51 8.43 -26.95 1.41
CA LEU A 51 8.30 -26.94 2.86
C LEU A 51 9.32 -26.03 3.57
N GLU A 52 10.39 -25.63 2.89
CA GLU A 52 11.48 -24.82 3.46
C GLU A 52 11.22 -23.31 3.36
N GLY A 53 10.18 -22.91 2.62
CA GLY A 53 9.75 -21.52 2.48
C GLY A 53 9.97 -20.95 1.08
N TRP A 54 9.43 -19.76 0.86
CA TRP A 54 9.34 -19.13 -0.46
C TRP A 54 10.71 -18.83 -1.08
N GLN A 55 11.71 -18.44 -0.28
CA GLN A 55 13.07 -18.12 -0.74
C GLN A 55 13.72 -19.33 -1.43
N LYS A 56 13.54 -20.53 -0.86
CA LYS A 56 14.07 -21.77 -1.43
C LYS A 56 13.34 -22.17 -2.70
N VAL A 57 12.03 -21.95 -2.78
CA VAL A 57 11.24 -22.20 -4.01
C VAL A 57 11.71 -21.29 -5.15
N LEU A 58 11.90 -20.00 -4.87
CA LEU A 58 12.36 -19.00 -5.85
C LEU A 58 13.87 -19.02 -6.11
N ASP A 59 14.64 -19.80 -5.33
CA ASP A 59 16.10 -19.89 -5.42
C ASP A 59 16.81 -18.55 -5.17
N LEU A 60 16.35 -17.82 -4.15
CA LEU A 60 16.85 -16.49 -3.82
C LEU A 60 17.81 -16.52 -2.63
N HIS A 61 18.94 -15.83 -2.77
CA HIS A 61 19.90 -15.59 -1.67
C HIS A 61 19.59 -14.28 -0.95
N GLU A 62 19.19 -13.25 -1.70
CA GLU A 62 18.75 -11.95 -1.19
C GLU A 62 17.30 -11.71 -1.61
N ALA A 63 16.54 -11.10 -0.71
CA ALA A 63 15.10 -10.96 -0.80
C ALA A 63 14.74 -9.48 -1.00
N ASP A 64 14.74 -9.03 -2.24
CA ASP A 64 14.26 -7.70 -2.64
C ASP A 64 13.10 -7.82 -3.65
N PRO A 65 12.25 -6.79 -3.82
CA PRO A 65 11.06 -6.91 -4.67
C PRO A 65 11.40 -7.23 -6.13
N THR A 66 12.54 -6.74 -6.62
CA THR A 66 12.99 -6.93 -8.00
C THR A 66 13.46 -8.35 -8.23
N SER A 67 14.27 -8.90 -7.31
CA SER A 67 14.73 -10.30 -7.41
C SER A 67 13.57 -11.30 -7.28
N VAL A 68 12.59 -11.05 -6.40
CA VAL A 68 11.37 -11.87 -6.27
C VAL A 68 10.59 -11.94 -7.59
N ARG A 69 10.33 -10.79 -8.23
CA ARG A 69 9.61 -10.73 -9.53
C ARG A 69 10.39 -11.43 -10.63
N LYS A 70 11.70 -11.19 -10.71
CA LYS A 70 12.58 -11.81 -11.73
C LYS A 70 12.63 -13.33 -11.59
N ALA A 71 12.76 -13.84 -10.37
CA ALA A 71 12.76 -15.27 -10.10
C ALA A 71 11.41 -15.92 -10.44
N TYR A 72 10.30 -15.28 -10.05
CA TYR A 72 8.96 -15.71 -10.42
C TYR A 72 8.80 -15.78 -11.95
N HIS A 73 9.15 -14.71 -12.68
CA HIS A 73 9.00 -14.68 -14.13
C HIS A 73 9.78 -15.82 -14.81
N ASN A 74 11.03 -16.06 -14.39
CA ASN A 74 11.85 -17.15 -14.93
C ASN A 74 11.21 -18.53 -14.71
N LEU A 75 10.73 -18.80 -13.49
CA LEU A 75 10.12 -20.07 -13.13
C LEU A 75 8.72 -20.24 -13.73
N ALA A 76 7.92 -19.18 -13.78
CA ALA A 76 6.62 -19.14 -14.42
C ALA A 76 6.75 -19.44 -15.92
N ARG A 77 7.75 -18.84 -16.59
CA ARG A 77 8.03 -19.08 -18.01
C ARG A 77 8.46 -20.52 -18.30
N LEU A 78 9.12 -21.17 -17.34
CA LEU A 78 9.60 -22.56 -17.44
C LEU A 78 8.50 -23.58 -17.13
N HIS A 79 7.69 -23.33 -16.10
CA HIS A 79 6.67 -24.27 -15.59
C HIS A 79 5.24 -23.92 -16.03
N HIS A 80 5.06 -22.99 -16.97
CA HIS A 80 3.73 -22.57 -17.40
C HIS A 80 2.90 -23.77 -17.91
N PRO A 81 1.64 -23.94 -17.48
CA PRO A 81 0.80 -25.07 -17.89
C PRO A 81 0.59 -25.13 -19.40
N ASP A 82 0.61 -24.00 -20.12
CA ASP A 82 0.41 -24.01 -21.58
C ASP A 82 1.61 -24.57 -22.38
N LYS A 83 2.81 -24.49 -21.81
CA LYS A 83 4.03 -25.01 -22.45
C LYS A 83 4.25 -26.49 -22.16
N SER A 84 3.64 -26.96 -21.09
CA SER A 84 3.78 -28.31 -20.60
C SER A 84 2.50 -29.12 -20.82
N ARG A 85 2.57 -30.22 -21.56
CA ARG A 85 1.45 -31.17 -21.63
C ARG A 85 1.30 -32.03 -20.36
N SER A 86 2.01 -31.70 -19.28
CA SER A 86 2.07 -32.49 -18.05
C SER A 86 1.29 -31.82 -16.91
N HIS A 87 0.40 -32.59 -16.27
CA HIS A 87 -0.27 -32.17 -15.04
C HIS A 87 0.69 -31.80 -13.90
N ALA A 88 1.91 -32.37 -13.89
CA ALA A 88 2.89 -32.10 -12.85
C ALA A 88 3.34 -30.62 -12.85
N ASP A 89 3.39 -29.96 -14.01
CA ASP A 89 3.85 -28.58 -14.09
C ASP A 89 2.80 -27.58 -13.65
N ALA A 90 1.51 -27.94 -13.76
CA ALA A 90 0.44 -27.13 -13.18
C ALA A 90 0.56 -27.04 -11.64
N GLU A 91 0.92 -28.14 -10.96
CA GLU A 91 1.12 -28.12 -9.51
C GLU A 91 2.41 -27.37 -9.12
N VAL A 92 3.49 -27.53 -9.88
CA VAL A 92 4.73 -26.76 -9.68
C VAL A 92 4.48 -25.26 -9.87
N PHE A 93 3.73 -24.88 -10.89
CA PHE A 93 3.37 -23.49 -11.15
C PHE A 93 2.59 -22.88 -9.99
N LYS A 94 1.63 -23.60 -9.41
CA LYS A 94 0.92 -23.16 -8.20
C LYS A 94 1.87 -22.93 -7.02
N MET A 95 2.85 -23.80 -6.81
CA MET A 95 3.85 -23.64 -5.75
C MET A 95 4.72 -22.39 -5.99
N VAL A 96 5.17 -22.18 -7.24
CA VAL A 96 5.96 -21.00 -7.65
C VAL A 96 5.15 -19.72 -7.46
N HIS A 97 3.88 -19.71 -7.87
CA HIS A 97 3.00 -18.55 -7.72
C HIS A 97 2.70 -18.26 -6.24
N LYS A 98 2.44 -19.29 -5.42
CA LYS A 98 2.30 -19.10 -3.98
C LYS A 98 3.57 -18.51 -3.36
N ALA A 99 4.75 -19.03 -3.70
CA ALA A 99 6.02 -18.51 -3.20
C ALA A 99 6.28 -17.07 -3.62
N TYR A 100 5.84 -16.67 -4.82
CA TYR A 100 5.88 -15.28 -5.27
C TYR A 100 5.03 -14.35 -4.40
N VAL A 101 3.77 -14.72 -4.14
CA VAL A 101 2.86 -13.95 -3.28
C VAL A 101 3.42 -13.85 -1.85
N ASP A 102 3.85 -14.98 -1.28
CA ASP A 102 4.46 -15.02 0.06
C ASP A 102 5.74 -14.16 0.13
N GLY A 103 6.57 -14.22 -0.91
CA GLY A 103 7.83 -13.47 -1.00
C GLY A 103 7.61 -11.97 -1.10
N LEU A 104 6.67 -11.51 -1.93
CA LEU A 104 6.32 -10.10 -1.99
C LEU A 104 5.76 -9.58 -0.67
N ALA A 105 4.91 -10.36 0.01
CA ALA A 105 4.40 -9.99 1.33
C ALA A 105 5.51 -9.89 2.39
N ALA A 106 6.47 -10.83 2.38
CA ALA A 106 7.61 -10.83 3.30
C ALA A 106 8.54 -9.64 3.06
N VAL A 107 8.90 -9.38 1.80
CA VAL A 107 9.77 -8.26 1.44
C VAL A 107 9.07 -6.91 1.69
N ALA A 108 7.77 -6.80 1.41
CA ALA A 108 7.01 -5.61 1.77
C ALA A 108 7.01 -5.39 3.30
N LYS A 109 6.86 -6.45 4.09
CA LYS A 109 6.93 -6.35 5.56
C LYS A 109 8.30 -5.89 6.05
N GLU A 110 9.39 -6.37 5.44
CA GLU A 110 10.75 -5.93 5.78
C GLU A 110 11.04 -4.49 5.33
N ALA A 111 10.54 -4.07 4.16
CA ALA A 111 10.63 -2.68 3.70
C ALA A 111 9.94 -1.70 4.67
N TYR A 112 8.86 -2.14 5.34
CA TYR A 112 8.21 -1.39 6.43
C TYR A 112 8.95 -1.47 7.78
N THR A 113 10.13 -2.08 7.84
CA THR A 113 11.03 -2.00 9.01
C THR A 113 12.28 -1.19 8.73
N ASP A 114 12.56 -0.93 7.45
CA ASP A 114 13.70 -0.13 7.05
C ASP A 114 13.34 1.36 7.09
N LYS A 115 13.74 1.98 8.20
CA LYS A 115 13.60 3.41 8.45
C LYS A 115 14.14 4.27 7.31
N GLU A 116 15.23 3.84 6.67
CA GLU A 116 15.88 4.62 5.60
C GLU A 116 15.06 4.56 4.32
N LEU A 117 14.52 3.40 3.96
CA LEU A 117 13.63 3.26 2.80
C LEU A 117 12.35 4.08 2.95
N VAL A 118 11.70 4.01 4.11
CA VAL A 118 10.48 4.79 4.35
C VAL A 118 10.79 6.29 4.32
N ARG A 119 11.93 6.71 4.88
CA ARG A 119 12.33 8.12 4.81
C ARG A 119 12.61 8.57 3.37
N ALA A 120 13.32 7.76 2.60
CA ALA A 120 13.60 8.04 1.20
C ALA A 120 12.31 8.16 0.37
N ALA A 121 11.32 7.29 0.60
CA ALA A 121 10.03 7.36 -0.08
C ALA A 121 9.24 8.64 0.26
N VAL A 122 9.31 9.11 1.51
CA VAL A 122 8.73 10.41 1.89
C VAL A 122 9.47 11.56 1.22
N ASP A 123 10.81 11.52 1.18
CA ASP A 123 11.63 12.56 0.53
C ASP A 123 11.36 12.63 -0.99
N GLU A 124 11.22 11.48 -1.65
CA GLU A 124 10.85 11.38 -3.07
C GLU A 124 9.44 11.94 -3.31
N TRP A 125 8.47 11.57 -2.48
CA TRP A 125 7.11 12.09 -2.59
C TRP A 125 7.04 13.62 -2.39
N GLU A 126 7.81 14.17 -1.44
CA GLU A 126 7.87 15.63 -1.23
C GLU A 126 8.41 16.35 -2.47
N HIS A 127 9.44 15.80 -3.09
CA HIS A 127 9.98 16.31 -4.34
C HIS A 127 8.96 16.24 -5.48
N ASP A 128 8.31 15.08 -5.67
CA ASP A 128 7.28 14.89 -6.70
C ASP A 128 6.10 15.84 -6.47
N TYR A 129 5.69 16.06 -5.22
CA TYR A 129 4.61 16.99 -4.90
C TYR A 129 4.99 18.44 -5.26
N ASP A 130 6.19 18.87 -4.91
CA ASP A 130 6.69 20.21 -5.23
C ASP A 130 6.80 20.45 -6.75
N GLU A 131 7.09 19.40 -7.53
CA GLU A 131 7.15 19.45 -9.00
C GLU A 131 5.77 19.26 -9.68
N GLY A 132 4.73 18.89 -8.93
CA GLY A 132 3.40 18.59 -9.46
C GLY A 132 3.28 17.21 -10.13
N ASN A 133 4.18 16.28 -9.78
CA ASN A 133 4.25 14.91 -10.26
C ASN A 133 3.63 13.88 -9.29
N ALA A 134 3.21 14.30 -8.09
CA ALA A 134 2.60 13.38 -7.11
C ALA A 134 1.33 12.71 -7.65
N ASN A 135 1.17 11.42 -7.37
CA ASN A 135 0.03 10.63 -7.83
C ASN A 135 -1.29 11.09 -7.20
N SER A 136 -1.26 11.39 -5.90
CA SER A 136 -2.40 11.92 -5.18
C SER A 136 -2.18 13.39 -4.86
N VAL A 137 -3.10 14.25 -5.31
CA VAL A 137 -3.16 15.64 -4.88
C VAL A 137 -4.26 15.81 -3.83
N PRO A 138 -4.05 16.61 -2.77
CA PRO A 138 -5.03 16.83 -1.71
C PRO A 138 -6.44 17.20 -2.22
N ASP A 139 -6.51 18.02 -3.26
CA ASP A 139 -7.75 18.48 -3.91
C ASP A 139 -8.59 17.35 -4.50
N CYS A 140 -7.97 16.22 -4.85
CA CYS A 140 -8.66 15.06 -5.41
C CYS A 140 -9.13 14.07 -4.34
N ILE A 141 -8.74 14.24 -3.08
CA ILE A 141 -9.14 13.37 -1.98
C ILE A 141 -10.54 13.80 -1.53
N PRO A 142 -11.52 12.88 -1.50
CA PRO A 142 -12.90 13.21 -1.23
C PRO A 142 -13.08 13.75 0.19
N GLU A 143 -14.06 14.62 0.34
CA GLU A 143 -14.41 15.23 1.62
C GLU A 143 -15.65 14.57 2.22
N VAL A 144 -15.74 14.58 3.55
CA VAL A 144 -16.91 14.13 4.32
C VAL A 144 -17.37 15.26 5.23
N GLU A 145 -18.67 15.55 5.20
CA GLU A 145 -19.29 16.56 6.05
C GLU A 145 -19.33 16.11 7.52
N ALA A 146 -19.36 17.06 8.46
CA ALA A 146 -19.41 16.76 9.90
C ALA A 146 -20.63 15.91 10.31
N ALA A 147 -21.79 16.13 9.70
CA ALA A 147 -23.01 15.37 9.99
C ALA A 147 -22.91 13.92 9.49
N GLU A 148 -22.32 13.72 8.31
CA GLU A 148 -22.07 12.38 7.77
C GLU A 148 -21.00 11.65 8.59
N LEU A 149 -19.91 12.34 8.95
CA LEU A 149 -18.88 11.79 9.82
C LEU A 149 -19.46 11.32 11.15
N ALA A 150 -20.35 12.10 11.77
CA ALA A 150 -21.03 11.69 12.99
C ALA A 150 -21.80 10.38 12.83
N SER A 151 -22.47 10.20 11.69
CA SER A 151 -23.18 8.95 11.36
C SER A 151 -22.21 7.78 11.17
N TRP A 152 -21.06 8.01 10.53
CA TRP A 152 -20.02 6.99 10.37
C TRP A 152 -19.40 6.57 11.72
N LEU A 153 -19.22 7.51 12.64
CA LEU A 153 -18.72 7.24 13.99
C LEU A 153 -19.72 6.41 14.80
N GLN A 154 -21.01 6.72 14.73
CA GLN A 154 -22.06 5.91 15.37
C GLN A 154 -22.08 4.47 14.84
N ALA A 155 -21.92 4.33 13.52
CA ALA A 155 -21.88 3.04 12.85
C ALA A 155 -20.53 2.30 13.01
N LYS A 156 -19.52 2.93 13.62
CA LYS A 156 -18.12 2.43 13.68
C LYS A 156 -17.55 2.08 12.29
N LYS A 157 -17.93 2.87 11.28
CA LYS A 157 -17.51 2.70 9.88
C LYS A 157 -16.16 3.33 9.58
N CYS A 158 -15.68 4.24 10.43
CA CYS A 158 -14.47 5.00 10.18
C CYS A 158 -13.49 5.02 11.36
N VAL A 159 -12.23 5.26 11.03
CA VAL A 159 -11.14 5.64 11.95
C VAL A 159 -10.76 7.09 11.65
N LEU A 160 -10.52 7.85 12.71
CA LEU A 160 -10.21 9.26 12.64
C LEU A 160 -8.72 9.50 12.84
N LEU A 161 -8.12 10.33 11.99
CA LEU A 161 -6.72 10.74 12.09
C LEU A 161 -6.62 12.24 12.36
N ASP A 162 -6.15 12.59 13.56
CA ASP A 162 -5.81 13.97 13.93
C ASP A 162 -4.45 14.32 13.33
N CYS A 163 -4.46 15.12 12.26
CA CYS A 163 -3.29 15.54 11.51
C CYS A 163 -2.68 16.86 12.00
N ARG A 164 -3.14 17.38 13.13
CA ARG A 164 -2.62 18.62 13.70
C ARG A 164 -1.26 18.44 14.32
N GLU A 165 -0.48 19.50 14.29
CA GLU A 165 0.81 19.53 14.95
C GLU A 165 0.69 19.43 16.48
N ALA A 166 1.78 19.01 17.13
CA ALA A 166 1.95 18.99 18.59
C ALA A 166 1.41 20.28 19.23
N VAL A 167 1.78 21.41 18.63
CA VAL A 167 1.48 22.76 19.09
C VAL A 167 0.00 23.12 18.93
N GLU A 168 -0.62 22.80 17.80
CA GLU A 168 -2.01 23.12 17.52
C GLU A 168 -2.95 22.41 18.50
N ALA A 169 -2.76 21.10 18.71
CA ALA A 169 -3.63 20.35 19.62
C ALA A 169 -3.47 20.80 21.08
N LYS A 170 -2.31 21.37 21.46
CA LYS A 170 -2.09 21.89 22.82
C LYS A 170 -2.91 23.15 23.10
N TYR A 171 -3.16 23.97 22.08
CA TYR A 171 -3.88 25.24 22.22
C TYR A 171 -5.39 25.11 22.07
N GLU A 172 -5.90 23.90 21.80
CA GLU A 172 -7.32 23.62 21.81
C GLU A 172 -7.87 23.66 23.24
N ARG A 173 -8.16 24.89 23.70
CA ARG A 173 -8.81 25.17 25.00
C ARG A 173 -10.33 24.99 24.96
N ARG A 174 -10.88 24.43 23.87
CA ARG A 174 -12.33 24.17 23.77
C ARG A 174 -12.70 23.09 24.78
N ALA A 175 -13.92 23.17 25.31
CA ALA A 175 -14.39 22.23 26.32
C ALA A 175 -14.26 20.79 25.81
N THR A 176 -13.74 19.88 26.65
CA THR A 176 -13.57 18.45 26.36
C THR A 176 -14.84 17.81 25.78
N ALA A 177 -16.01 18.34 26.15
CA ALA A 177 -17.31 17.92 25.62
C ALA A 177 -17.44 18.03 24.09
N THR A 178 -16.60 18.82 23.41
CA THR A 178 -16.69 19.06 21.96
C THR A 178 -15.67 18.29 21.13
N GLN A 179 -14.69 17.63 21.76
CA GLN A 179 -13.62 16.91 21.07
C GLN A 179 -14.17 15.73 20.25
N ILE A 180 -13.59 15.50 19.07
CA ILE A 180 -13.90 14.30 18.29
C ILE A 180 -13.39 13.08 19.07
N PRO A 181 -14.24 12.07 19.36
CA PRO A 181 -13.83 10.93 20.16
C PRO A 181 -12.89 9.99 19.38
N LYS A 182 -11.91 9.41 20.10
CA LYS A 182 -11.11 8.25 19.68
C LYS A 182 -10.33 8.44 18.37
N SER A 183 -9.81 9.64 18.11
CA SER A 183 -8.88 9.88 17.00
C SER A 183 -7.48 9.36 17.30
N LEU A 184 -6.85 8.70 16.33
CA LEU A 184 -5.42 8.42 16.34
C LEU A 184 -4.68 9.68 15.91
N ARG A 185 -3.61 10.02 16.65
CA ARG A 185 -2.85 11.23 16.38
C ARG A 185 -1.67 10.93 15.46
N ILE A 186 -1.68 11.52 14.28
CA ILE A 186 -0.59 11.42 13.30
C ILE A 186 -0.35 12.84 12.76
N GLY A 187 0.48 13.61 13.46
CA GLY A 187 0.84 14.96 13.01
C GLY A 187 1.51 14.90 11.65
N PHE A 188 1.20 15.84 10.76
CA PHE A 188 1.81 15.89 9.43
C PHE A 188 3.34 16.02 9.52
N GLY A 189 3.84 16.85 10.43
CA GLY A 189 5.25 16.99 10.74
C GLY A 189 5.90 15.70 11.24
N ASP A 190 5.20 14.89 12.04
CA ASP A 190 5.69 13.59 12.51
C ASP A 190 5.75 12.57 11.36
N LEU A 191 4.70 12.55 10.52
CA LEU A 191 4.64 11.67 9.35
C LEU A 191 5.74 12.00 8.35
N ARG A 192 6.08 13.28 8.18
CA ARG A 192 7.22 13.70 7.37
C ARG A 192 8.54 13.36 8.04
N ALA A 193 8.79 13.90 9.24
CA ALA A 193 10.10 13.88 9.88
C ALA A 193 10.50 12.49 10.42
N LEU A 194 9.53 11.74 10.96
CA LEU A 194 9.75 10.50 11.70
C LEU A 194 8.76 9.38 11.28
N PRO A 195 8.56 9.11 9.98
CA PRO A 195 7.53 8.18 9.49
C PRO A 195 7.68 6.78 10.08
N HIS A 196 8.92 6.34 10.29
CA HIS A 196 9.25 5.05 10.87
C HIS A 196 8.66 4.81 12.28
N THR A 197 8.41 5.87 13.04
CA THR A 197 7.81 5.74 14.39
C THR A 197 6.32 5.40 14.33
N LEU A 198 5.68 5.64 13.18
CA LEU A 198 4.25 5.47 12.96
C LEU A 198 3.90 4.17 12.23
N LEU A 199 4.88 3.39 11.75
CA LEU A 199 4.63 2.21 10.90
C LEU A 199 3.75 1.15 11.55
N LYS A 200 3.84 1.01 12.89
CA LYS A 200 2.96 0.10 13.64
C LYS A 200 1.50 0.54 13.60
N ASP A 201 1.25 1.84 13.68
CA ASP A 201 -0.12 2.36 13.67
C ASP A 201 -0.66 2.39 12.23
N LEU A 202 0.17 2.76 11.26
CA LEU A 202 -0.16 2.77 9.84
C LEU A 202 -0.45 1.36 9.29
N SER A 203 0.31 0.34 9.71
CA SER A 203 0.02 -1.05 9.33
C SER A 203 -1.34 -1.52 9.86
N GLN A 204 -1.72 -1.14 11.09
CA GLN A 204 -3.05 -1.45 11.62
C GLN A 204 -4.16 -0.76 10.82
N LEU A 205 -3.94 0.47 10.32
CA LEU A 205 -4.91 1.16 9.47
C LEU A 205 -5.08 0.46 8.12
N LYS A 206 -3.97 0.00 7.54
CA LYS A 206 -3.96 -0.71 6.25
C LYS A 206 -4.75 -2.01 6.30
N ASP A 207 -4.60 -2.77 7.39
CA ASP A 207 -5.30 -4.05 7.60
C ASP A 207 -6.76 -3.88 8.06
N ASN A 208 -7.13 -2.69 8.54
CA ASN A 208 -8.51 -2.35 8.87
C ASN A 208 -9.35 -2.26 7.59
N THR A 209 -10.67 -2.47 7.66
CA THR A 209 -11.61 -2.26 6.55
C THR A 209 -12.41 -0.96 6.66
N CYS A 210 -12.28 -0.23 7.77
CA CYS A 210 -12.96 1.04 8.00
C CYS A 210 -12.47 2.15 7.06
N ASP A 211 -13.32 3.13 6.80
CA ASP A 211 -12.90 4.38 6.16
C ASP A 211 -11.96 5.16 7.07
N ILE A 212 -11.09 5.98 6.50
CA ILE A 212 -10.07 6.75 7.21
C ILE A 212 -10.36 8.21 6.94
N VAL A 213 -10.65 8.97 7.99
CA VAL A 213 -10.99 10.39 7.87
C VAL A 213 -9.87 11.21 8.52
N THR A 214 -9.11 11.93 7.71
CA THR A 214 -8.09 12.87 8.19
C THR A 214 -8.71 14.22 8.52
N PHE A 215 -8.24 14.88 9.56
CA PHE A 215 -8.67 16.23 9.90
C PHE A 215 -7.54 17.06 10.49
N SER A 216 -7.62 18.38 10.30
CA SER A 216 -6.78 19.39 10.94
C SER A 216 -7.66 20.45 11.60
N THR A 217 -7.05 21.49 12.18
CA THR A 217 -7.79 22.60 12.79
C THR A 217 -8.78 23.22 11.82
N HIS A 218 -8.28 23.58 10.64
CA HIS A 218 -9.07 24.03 9.51
C HIS A 218 -9.10 22.93 8.44
N GLY A 219 -10.24 22.79 7.77
CA GLY A 219 -10.32 22.03 6.54
C GLY A 219 -9.73 22.81 5.37
N GLY A 220 -9.71 22.18 4.21
CA GLY A 220 -9.23 22.79 2.98
C GLY A 220 -8.22 21.90 2.26
N THR A 221 -8.01 22.24 1.00
CA THR A 221 -7.21 21.43 0.07
C THR A 221 -5.72 21.48 0.43
N SER A 222 -5.16 22.64 0.75
CA SER A 222 -3.75 22.77 1.15
C SER A 222 -3.49 22.56 2.65
N GLY A 223 -4.44 22.00 3.39
CA GLY A 223 -4.31 21.77 4.83
C GLY A 223 -3.46 20.55 5.17
N ASN A 224 -2.96 20.49 6.40
CA ASN A 224 -2.20 19.33 6.91
C ASN A 224 -2.98 18.01 6.74
N CYS A 225 -4.32 18.03 6.87
CA CYS A 225 -5.13 16.82 6.66
C CYS A 225 -5.10 16.30 5.23
N GLY A 226 -5.05 17.18 4.23
CA GLY A 226 -4.99 16.79 2.83
C GLY A 226 -3.63 16.29 2.42
N MET A 227 -2.57 16.99 2.85
CA MET A 227 -1.19 16.53 2.65
C MET A 227 -0.93 15.19 3.35
N CYS A 228 -1.42 15.02 4.58
CA CYS A 228 -1.31 13.75 5.30
C CYS A 228 -2.05 12.64 4.56
N ALA A 229 -3.28 12.89 4.08
CA ALA A 229 -4.05 11.92 3.32
C ALA A 229 -3.35 11.50 2.01
N ALA A 230 -2.78 12.44 1.26
CA ALA A 230 -2.04 12.13 0.04
C ALA A 230 -0.80 11.27 0.32
N LEU A 231 -0.03 11.62 1.36
CA LEU A 231 1.15 10.87 1.77
C LEU A 231 0.78 9.44 2.25
N LEU A 232 -0.33 9.28 2.96
CA LEU A 232 -0.86 7.98 3.38
C LEU A 232 -1.18 7.07 2.17
N ILE A 233 -1.73 7.63 1.10
CA ILE A 233 -2.05 6.90 -0.12
C ILE A 233 -0.75 6.55 -0.87
N ASP A 234 0.05 7.56 -1.20
CA ASP A 234 1.16 7.41 -2.16
C ASP A 234 2.36 6.67 -1.56
N VAL A 235 2.69 6.95 -0.30
CA VAL A 235 3.89 6.39 0.36
C VAL A 235 3.55 5.16 1.17
N PHE A 236 2.46 5.20 1.94
CA PHE A 236 2.06 4.10 2.83
C PHE A 236 1.09 3.11 2.16
N GLY A 237 0.70 3.36 0.92
CA GLY A 237 -0.12 2.46 0.11
C GLY A 237 -1.46 2.16 0.77
N LEU A 238 -2.07 3.16 1.42
CA LEU A 238 -3.46 3.06 1.86
C LEU A 238 -4.37 3.14 0.63
N ASP A 239 -5.48 2.42 0.68
CA ASP A 239 -6.48 2.42 -0.40
C ASP A 239 -7.13 3.80 -0.51
N ALA A 240 -6.89 4.48 -1.64
CA ALA A 240 -7.40 5.81 -1.93
C ALA A 240 -8.93 5.91 -1.82
N SER A 241 -9.67 4.83 -2.12
CA SER A 241 -11.14 4.80 -2.03
C SER A 241 -11.67 4.87 -0.59
N ARG A 242 -10.80 4.63 0.39
CA ARG A 242 -11.10 4.61 1.82
C ARG A 242 -10.57 5.82 2.57
N VAL A 243 -9.83 6.73 1.91
CA VAL A 243 -9.24 7.89 2.55
C VAL A 243 -10.05 9.13 2.23
N TRP A 244 -10.49 9.83 3.27
CA TRP A 244 -11.37 10.99 3.21
C TRP A 244 -10.79 12.13 4.05
N ARG A 245 -11.19 13.37 3.74
CA ARG A 245 -10.87 14.57 4.54
C ARG A 245 -12.13 15.10 5.21
N LEU A 246 -12.04 15.54 6.45
CA LEU A 246 -13.16 16.24 7.08
C LEU A 246 -13.33 17.64 6.47
N GLU A 247 -14.47 17.89 5.83
CA GLU A 247 -14.80 19.20 5.26
C GLU A 247 -14.81 20.27 6.35
N GLY A 248 -14.14 21.39 6.11
CA GLY A 248 -14.02 22.48 7.09
C GLY A 248 -13.24 22.11 8.38
N GLY A 249 -12.73 20.88 8.49
CA GLY A 249 -11.89 20.42 9.60
C GLY A 249 -12.61 20.46 10.94
N LEU A 250 -11.84 20.68 12.01
CA LEU A 250 -12.39 20.73 13.37
C LEU A 250 -13.36 21.89 13.58
N ASP A 251 -13.17 23.02 12.91
CA ASP A 251 -14.10 24.14 13.05
C ASP A 251 -15.51 23.79 12.60
N ALA A 252 -15.65 23.08 11.48
CA ALA A 252 -16.94 22.58 11.00
C ALA A 252 -17.51 21.51 11.94
N TRP A 253 -16.69 20.60 12.44
CA TRP A 253 -17.12 19.64 13.46
C TRP A 253 -17.66 20.33 14.71
N PHE A 254 -16.96 21.35 15.21
CA PHE A 254 -17.37 22.06 16.41
C PHE A 254 -18.67 22.86 16.21
N ALA A 255 -18.85 23.48 15.04
CA ALA A 255 -20.11 24.13 14.69
C ALA A 255 -21.27 23.11 14.70
N TRP A 256 -21.08 21.97 14.03
CA TRP A 256 -22.06 20.89 14.02
C TRP A 256 -22.35 20.33 15.43
N ALA A 257 -21.32 20.11 16.23
CA ALA A 257 -21.41 19.56 17.57
C ALA A 257 -22.17 20.49 18.53
N ALA A 258 -22.02 21.81 18.37
CA ALA A 258 -22.77 22.80 19.15
C ALA A 258 -24.27 22.78 18.85
N GLU A 259 -24.65 22.47 17.62
CA GLU A 259 -26.05 22.34 17.18
C GLU A 259 -26.64 20.97 17.54
N ASN A 260 -25.81 19.95 17.73
CA ASN A 260 -26.22 18.54 17.94
C ASN A 260 -25.70 17.93 19.25
N PRO A 261 -25.92 18.56 20.43
CA PRO A 261 -25.34 18.10 21.69
C PRO A 261 -25.85 16.74 22.17
N SER A 262 -27.05 16.30 21.76
CA SER A 262 -27.56 14.96 22.08
C SER A 262 -26.76 13.89 21.35
N THR A 263 -26.59 14.04 20.04
CA THR A 263 -25.86 13.11 19.18
C THR A 263 -24.40 12.97 19.61
N LEU A 264 -23.77 14.09 19.99
CA LEU A 264 -22.40 14.10 20.47
C LEU A 264 -22.21 13.31 21.78
N ARG A 265 -23.19 13.37 22.70
CA ARG A 265 -23.14 12.56 23.93
C ARG A 265 -23.19 11.07 23.64
N ASP A 266 -23.90 10.65 22.61
CA ASP A 266 -23.99 9.25 22.21
C ASP A 266 -22.71 8.73 21.55
N LEU A 267 -21.84 9.63 21.09
CA LEU A 267 -20.56 9.31 20.45
C LEU A 267 -19.39 9.13 21.43
N GLN A 268 -19.51 9.62 22.67
CA GLN A 268 -18.45 9.58 23.70
C GLN A 268 -18.42 8.21 24.40
#